data_AF-Q1PBM6-F1
#
_entry.id   AF-Q1PBM6-F1
#
_cell.length_a   1.000
_cell.length_b   1.000
_cell.length_c   1.000
_cell.angle_alpha   90.00
_cell.angle_beta   90.00
_cell.angle_gamma   90.00
#
_symmetry.space_group_name_H-M   'P 1'
#
loop_
_entity.id
_entity.type
_entity.pdbx_description
1 polymer ?
#
loop_
_entity_poly.entity_id
_entity_poly.type
_entity_poly.pdbx_seq_one_letter_code
_entity_poly.pdbx_strand_id
1 'polypeptide(L)'
;VVTDNCIKCKYTDCVEVCPVDCFYEGPNFLVIHPDECIDCALCEPECPANAIFSEDEVPAGMENFIELNAELADIWPNITEKKDALPDAEEWDGKEGKLKDLER
;
A
#
# COMPACT_ATOMS: atom_id res chain seq x y z
N VAL A 1 -7.20 -1.33 -0.65
CA VAL A 1 -6.64 -0.29 0.25
C VAL A 1 -5.32 -0.77 0.84
N VAL A 2 -4.25 0.03 0.82
CA VAL A 2 -2.99 -0.28 1.51
C VAL A 2 -3.00 0.30 2.92
N THR A 3 -2.61 -0.47 3.93
CA THR A 3 -2.70 -0.12 5.36
C THR A 3 -1.32 -0.09 6.06
N ASP A 4 -1.34 0.11 7.38
CA ASP A 4 -0.20 0.46 8.23
C ASP A 4 1.07 -0.36 7.98
N ASN A 5 0.95 -1.67 7.79
CA ASN A 5 2.13 -2.54 7.73
C ASN A 5 2.98 -2.34 6.46
N CYS A 6 2.48 -1.66 5.42
CA CYS A 6 3.31 -1.33 4.25
C CYS A 6 4.33 -0.23 4.56
N ILE A 7 4.04 0.68 5.50
CA ILE A 7 4.91 1.81 5.83
C ILE A 7 6.27 1.28 6.31
N LYS A 8 7.35 1.82 5.75
CA LYS A 8 8.75 1.39 5.95
C LYS A 8 9.10 -0.04 5.51
N CYS A 9 8.13 -0.80 5.00
CA CYS A 9 8.39 -2.08 4.34
C CYS A 9 8.50 -1.87 2.82
N LYS A 10 7.43 -1.35 2.21
CA LYS A 10 7.32 -1.00 0.79
C LYS A 10 7.97 -2.05 -0.12
N TYR A 11 7.49 -3.29 -0.05
CA TYR A 11 8.01 -4.43 -0.82
C TYR A 11 7.78 -4.30 -2.33
N THR A 12 6.68 -3.65 -2.74
CA THR A 12 6.28 -3.39 -4.13
C THR A 12 5.85 -4.60 -4.97
N ASP A 13 5.84 -5.83 -4.43
CA ASP A 13 5.34 -7.03 -5.14
C ASP A 13 3.91 -6.87 -5.70
N CYS A 14 3.07 -6.10 -5.00
CA CYS A 14 1.69 -5.86 -5.38
C CYS A 14 1.51 -5.19 -6.76
N VAL A 15 2.52 -4.47 -7.25
CA VAL A 15 2.42 -3.76 -8.54
C VAL A 15 2.52 -4.70 -9.73
N GLU A 16 3.21 -5.85 -9.60
CA GLU A 16 3.42 -6.79 -10.72
C GLU A 16 2.13 -7.49 -11.17
N VAL A 17 1.13 -7.55 -10.28
CA VAL A 17 -0.13 -8.25 -10.52
C VAL A 17 -1.32 -7.30 -10.73
N CYS A 18 -1.09 -5.99 -10.68
CA CYS A 18 -2.16 -5.01 -10.87
C CYS A 18 -2.51 -4.89 -12.36
N PRO A 19 -3.73 -5.27 -12.81
CA PRO A 19 -4.08 -5.26 -14.24
C PRO A 19 -4.38 -3.87 -14.81
N VAL A 20 -4.47 -2.85 -13.95
CA VAL A 20 -4.89 -1.48 -14.28
C VAL A 20 -3.90 -0.44 -13.76
N ASP A 21 -2.73 -0.87 -13.30
CA ASP A 21 -1.64 0.02 -12.87
C ASP A 21 -2.05 1.06 -11.81
N CYS A 22 -2.97 0.76 -10.90
CA CYS A 22 -3.57 1.73 -9.99
C CYS A 22 -2.78 1.97 -8.68
N PHE A 23 -1.47 1.72 -8.66
CA PHE A 23 -0.61 1.96 -7.49
C PHE A 23 0.19 3.26 -7.62
N TYR A 24 0.29 4.01 -6.53
CA TYR A 24 0.97 5.29 -6.46
C TYR A 24 2.01 5.31 -5.34
N GLU A 25 3.16 5.92 -5.62
CA GLU A 25 4.40 5.70 -4.87
C GLU A 25 4.84 6.91 -4.04
N GLY A 26 4.83 6.74 -2.72
CA GLY A 26 5.50 7.64 -1.79
C GLY A 26 6.91 7.17 -1.44
N PRO A 27 7.65 7.96 -0.64
CA PRO A 27 9.01 7.60 -0.22
C PRO A 27 9.06 6.25 0.51
N ASN A 28 8.12 5.99 1.42
CA ASN A 28 8.14 4.82 2.30
C ASN A 28 6.81 4.04 2.38
N PHE A 29 5.89 4.29 1.45
CA PHE A 29 4.55 3.69 1.41
C PHE A 29 4.02 3.66 -0.03
N LEU A 30 3.10 2.75 -0.32
CA LEU A 30 2.32 2.73 -1.56
C LEU A 30 0.84 2.92 -1.24
N VAL A 31 0.09 3.49 -2.18
CA VAL A 31 -1.37 3.59 -2.10
C VAL A 31 -2.04 3.06 -3.36
N ILE A 32 -3.31 2.68 -3.24
CA ILE A 32 -4.17 2.27 -4.36
C ILE A 32 -5.12 3.43 -4.67
N HIS A 33 -5.22 3.82 -5.94
CA HIS A 33 -6.22 4.79 -6.38
C HIS A 33 -7.62 4.13 -6.42
N PRO A 34 -8.61 4.62 -5.64
CA PRO A 34 -9.90 3.95 -5.51
C PRO A 34 -10.72 3.94 -6.80
N ASP A 35 -10.72 5.04 -7.56
CA ASP A 35 -11.50 5.12 -8.81
C ASP A 35 -10.91 4.29 -9.98
N GLU A 36 -9.63 3.91 -9.89
CA GLU A 36 -8.94 3.11 -10.91
C GLU A 36 -8.95 1.62 -10.55
N CYS A 37 -9.00 1.29 -9.26
CA CYS A 37 -9.10 -0.07 -8.76
C CYS A 37 -10.39 -0.73 -9.28
N ILE A 38 -10.25 -1.97 -9.76
CA ILE A 38 -11.37 -2.78 -10.29
C ILE A 38 -11.73 -3.97 -9.39
N ASP A 39 -11.29 -3.93 -8.13
CA ASP A 39 -11.58 -4.94 -7.10
C ASP A 39 -11.29 -6.39 -7.51
N CYS A 40 -10.21 -6.60 -8.26
CA CYS A 40 -9.81 -7.93 -8.72
C CYS A 40 -9.15 -8.81 -7.65
N ALA A 41 -8.80 -8.23 -6.48
CA ALA A 41 -8.16 -8.88 -5.33
C ALA A 41 -6.80 -9.59 -5.59
N LEU A 42 -6.18 -9.39 -6.76
CA LEU A 42 -4.92 -10.08 -7.10
C LEU A 42 -3.72 -9.60 -6.26
N CYS A 43 -3.70 -8.34 -5.83
CA CYS A 43 -2.57 -7.76 -5.10
C CYS A 43 -2.53 -8.12 -3.61
N GLU A 44 -3.64 -8.53 -3.02
CA GLU A 44 -3.74 -8.89 -1.60
C GLU A 44 -2.81 -10.06 -1.21
N PRO A 45 -2.88 -11.24 -1.85
CA PRO A 45 -2.02 -12.37 -1.49
C PRO A 45 -0.55 -12.15 -1.83
N GLU A 46 -0.23 -11.18 -2.69
CA GLU A 46 1.14 -10.89 -3.12
C GLU A 46 1.88 -9.97 -2.16
N CYS A 47 1.20 -9.28 -1.25
CA CYS A 47 1.84 -8.37 -0.31
C CYS A 47 2.50 -9.14 0.85
N PRO A 48 3.85 -9.18 0.96
CA PRO A 48 4.51 -9.93 2.04
C PRO A 48 4.15 -9.41 3.44
N ALA A 49 3.88 -8.11 3.54
CA ALA A 49 3.46 -7.43 4.78
C ALA A 49 1.98 -7.68 5.15
N ASN A 50 1.19 -8.39 4.34
CA ASN A 50 -0.26 -8.55 4.52
C ASN A 50 -0.97 -7.20 4.78
N ALA A 51 -0.55 -6.17 4.04
CA ALA A 51 -0.95 -4.78 4.27
C ALA A 51 -2.02 -4.29 3.28
N ILE A 52 -2.62 -5.19 2.50
CA ILE A 52 -3.62 -4.84 1.49
C ILE A 52 -4.93 -5.52 1.87
N PHE A 53 -6.01 -4.75 1.87
CA PHE A 53 -7.35 -5.22 2.20
C PHE A 53 -8.35 -4.68 1.18
N SER A 54 -9.43 -5.41 0.94
CA SER A 54 -10.65 -4.82 0.37
C SER A 54 -11.14 -3.69 1.28
N GLU A 55 -11.79 -2.67 0.73
CA GLU A 55 -12.25 -1.50 1.50
C GLU A 55 -13.20 -1.90 2.66
N ASP A 56 -14.10 -2.84 2.40
CA ASP A 56 -15.06 -3.39 3.38
C ASP A 56 -14.45 -4.36 4.39
N GLU A 57 -13.19 -4.77 4.17
CA GLU A 57 -12.44 -5.69 5.03
C GLU A 57 -11.28 -5.01 5.76
N VAL A 58 -11.14 -3.68 5.63
CA VAL A 58 -10.14 -2.91 6.38
C VAL A 58 -10.33 -3.15 7.89
N PRO A 59 -9.27 -3.57 8.62
CA PRO A 59 -9.38 -3.84 10.05
C PRO A 59 -9.84 -2.62 10.86
N ALA A 60 -10.58 -2.90 11.94
CA ALA A 60 -11.04 -1.86 12.86
C ALA A 60 -9.86 -1.05 13.43
N GLY A 61 -9.95 0.27 13.37
CA GLY A 61 -8.88 1.20 13.77
C GLY A 61 -7.90 1.56 12.65
N MET A 62 -8.07 1.04 11.44
CA MET A 62 -7.28 1.40 10.25
C MET A 62 -8.12 2.09 9.17
N GLU A 63 -9.36 2.49 9.46
CA GLU A 63 -10.29 3.09 8.49
C GLU A 63 -9.76 4.39 7.89
N ASN A 64 -8.91 5.10 8.62
CA ASN A 64 -8.23 6.31 8.13
C ASN A 64 -7.35 6.06 6.90
N PHE A 65 -6.94 4.80 6.64
CA PHE A 65 -6.15 4.46 5.46
C PHE A 65 -6.97 4.53 4.17
N ILE A 66 -8.31 4.41 4.22
CA ILE A 66 -9.17 4.51 3.04
C ILE A 66 -9.04 5.91 2.43
N GLU A 67 -9.32 6.95 3.22
CA GLU A 67 -9.20 8.35 2.79
C GLU A 67 -7.74 8.71 2.44
N LEU A 68 -6.77 8.22 3.23
CA LEU A 68 -5.35 8.44 2.96
C LEU A 68 -4.91 7.88 1.60
N ASN A 69 -5.41 6.70 1.19
CA ASN A 69 -5.09 6.13 -0.11
C ASN A 69 -5.63 7.02 -1.24
N ALA A 70 -6.88 7.47 -1.11
CA ALA A 70 -7.50 8.38 -2.07
C ALA A 70 -6.71 9.70 -2.20
N GLU A 71 -6.41 10.36 -1.07
CA GLU A 71 -5.69 11.63 -1.06
C GLU A 71 -4.28 11.53 -1.65
N LEU A 72 -3.54 10.47 -1.34
CA LEU A 72 -2.15 10.32 -1.76
C LEU A 72 -2.02 9.86 -3.22
N ALA A 73 -3.01 9.11 -3.72
CA ALA A 73 -3.03 8.68 -5.13
C ALA A 73 -3.12 9.87 -6.10
N ASP A 74 -3.79 10.97 -5.71
CA ASP A 74 -3.90 12.19 -6.52
C ASP A 74 -2.58 12.99 -6.63
N ILE A 75 -1.62 12.77 -5.73
CA ILE A 75 -0.41 13.61 -5.63
C ILE A 75 0.90 12.85 -5.86
N TRP A 76 0.93 11.55 -5.61
CA TRP A 76 2.12 10.74 -5.80
C TRP A 76 2.26 10.28 -7.25
N PRO A 77 3.49 9.96 -7.71
CA PRO A 77 3.69 9.37 -9.02
C PRO A 77 3.17 7.94 -9.06
N ASN A 78 2.68 7.53 -10.23
CA ASN A 78 2.29 6.15 -10.50
C ASN A 78 3.51 5.20 -10.51
N ILE A 79 3.35 3.96 -10.01
CA ILE A 79 4.35 2.90 -10.05
C ILE A 79 3.77 1.64 -10.69
N THR A 80 4.45 1.15 -11.72
CA THR A 80 4.02 -0.04 -12.50
C THR A 80 5.06 -1.15 -12.53
N GLU A 81 6.25 -0.91 -11.97
CA GLU A 81 7.36 -1.86 -11.97
C GLU A 81 7.82 -2.11 -10.53
N LYS A 82 8.07 -3.39 -10.21
CA LYS A 82 8.63 -3.80 -8.93
C LYS A 82 10.03 -3.22 -8.75
N LYS A 83 10.31 -2.84 -7.51
CA LYS A 83 11.62 -2.41 -7.02
C LYS A 83 12.03 -3.27 -5.83
N ASP A 84 13.28 -3.14 -5.42
CA ASP A 84 13.72 -3.71 -4.16
C ASP A 84 12.94 -3.08 -2.99
N ALA A 85 12.62 -3.90 -2.00
CA ALA A 85 12.04 -3.44 -0.74
C ALA A 85 12.98 -2.44 -0.04
N LEU A 86 12.45 -1.70 0.93
CA LEU A 86 13.30 -0.81 1.73
C LEU A 86 14.36 -1.60 2.51
N PRO A 87 15.57 -1.04 2.74
CA PRO A 87 16.69 -1.79 3.32
C PRO A 87 16.39 -2.51 4.64
N ASP A 88 15.54 -1.90 5.49
CA ASP A 88 15.20 -2.42 6.81
C ASP A 88 13.78 -3.04 6.85
N ALA A 89 13.18 -3.38 5.69
CA ALA A 89 11.79 -3.81 5.60
C ALA A 89 11.45 -4.97 6.56
N GLU A 90 12.32 -5.98 6.65
CA GLU A 90 12.15 -7.12 7.57
C GLU A 90 12.10 -6.69 9.04
N GLU A 91 12.80 -5.62 9.42
CA GLU A 91 12.75 -5.10 10.79
C GLU A 91 11.45 -4.35 11.08
N TRP A 92 10.81 -3.79 10.04
CA TRP A 92 9.58 -3.01 10.16
C TRP A 92 8.31 -3.82 9.96
N ASP A 93 8.40 -4.99 9.34
CA ASP A 93 7.27 -5.88 9.13
C ASP A 93 6.70 -6.37 10.48
N GLY A 94 5.39 -6.24 10.64
CA GLY A 94 4.64 -6.64 11.82
C GLY A 94 4.67 -5.62 12.96
N LYS A 95 5.41 -4.50 12.83
CA LYS A 95 5.30 -3.38 13.78
C LYS A 95 4.01 -2.60 13.52
N GLU A 96 3.30 -2.27 14.59
CA GLU A 96 2.05 -1.52 14.55
C GLU A 96 2.26 0.00 14.74
N GLY A 97 1.30 0.79 14.24
CA GLY A 97 1.23 2.22 14.45
C GLY A 97 2.32 2.98 13.68
N LYS A 98 2.65 2.49 12.48
CA LYS A 98 3.65 3.06 11.58
C LYS A 98 3.13 4.29 10.82
N LEU A 99 1.84 4.60 10.89
CA LEU A 99 1.28 5.84 10.31
C LEU A 99 2.04 7.12 10.71
N LYS A 100 2.53 7.19 11.96
CA LYS A 100 3.34 8.33 12.45
C LYS A 100 4.69 8.48 11.74
N ASP A 101 5.15 7.42 11.08
CA ASP A 101 6.41 7.32 10.35
C ASP A 101 6.22 7.54 8.83
N LEU A 102 4.99 7.79 8.36
CA LEU A 102 4.70 8.07 6.95
C LEU A 102 5.43 9.32 6.46
N GLU A 103 6.09 9.21 5.31
CA GLU A 103 6.72 10.33 4.61
C GLU A 103 5.85 10.76 3.41
N ARG A 104 5.59 12.06 3.26
CA ARG A 104 4.76 12.64 2.19
C ARG A 104 5.62 13.24 1.09
#